data_AF-A0A7X3XQ81-F1
#
_entry.id   AF-A0A7X3XQ81-F1
#
_cell.length_a   1.000
_cell.length_b   1.000
_cell.length_c   1.000
_cell.angle_alpha   90.00
_cell.angle_beta   90.00
_cell.angle_gamma   90.00
#
_symmetry.space_group_name_H-M   'P 1'
#
loop_
_entity.id
_entity.type
_entity.pdbx_description
1 polymer ?
#
loop_
_entity_poly.entity_id
_entity_poly.type
_entity_poly.pdbx_seq_one_letter_code
_entity_poly.pdbx_strand_id
1 'polypeptide(L)'
;MNEIIQNLKKIEEWVDFSSPPPDFDTNTEFMKFAVEIMNRCLYLLKTGAASAPDAETANKGYAKNEAIIVGHIVRITKLYEGVLMHICSHQQELAHIFFRLIFETAIRMEYLITSESEKKSFQSFILTSYRPEKEMLQDLESNAKQRPLIPIEKRMRRSIISWLRRDGINQKELLKNKNWNLDSKNFREIMKTFNLDSMYSYGFGIASHHVHGDWLDIAYYHLKQDGERYYTPELCFTEPDPRSACPVTHICLDSLLKYLKWNKSDPDGLITSVVVKLRELNLVLDAAHESTLDE
;
A
#
# COMPACT_ATOMS: atom_id res chain seq x y z
N MET A 1 6.95 19.45 -18.16
CA MET A 1 8.35 19.21 -17.73
C MET A 1 8.87 20.35 -16.86
N ASN A 2 8.85 21.61 -17.32
CA ASN A 2 9.30 22.76 -16.51
C ASN A 2 8.60 22.90 -15.15
N GLU A 3 7.28 22.67 -15.08
CA GLU A 3 6.53 22.75 -13.82
C GLU A 3 6.91 21.64 -12.83
N ILE A 4 7.13 20.41 -13.30
CA ILE A 4 7.57 19.29 -12.45
C ILE A 4 8.94 19.59 -11.85
N ILE A 5 9.89 20.04 -12.68
CA ILE A 5 11.24 20.39 -12.20
C ILE A 5 11.18 21.54 -11.19
N GLN A 6 10.35 22.56 -11.42
CA GLN A 6 10.15 23.65 -10.48
C GLN A 6 9.55 23.16 -9.15
N ASN A 7 8.58 22.26 -9.18
CA ASN A 7 7.99 21.71 -7.97
C ASN A 7 8.97 20.81 -7.20
N LEU A 8 9.76 19.99 -7.89
CA LEU A 8 10.82 19.21 -7.25
C LEU A 8 11.83 20.12 -6.53
N LYS A 9 12.26 21.21 -7.18
CA LYS A 9 13.13 22.22 -6.55
C LYS A 9 12.50 22.87 -5.33
N LYS A 10 11.22 23.24 -5.40
CA LYS A 10 10.50 23.81 -4.24
C LYS A 10 10.40 22.83 -3.07
N ILE A 11 10.19 21.54 -3.36
CA ILE A 11 10.18 20.50 -2.33
C ILE A 11 11.57 20.37 -1.72
N GLU A 12 12.61 20.32 -2.55
CA GLU A 12 13.99 20.25 -2.09
C GLU A 12 14.37 21.46 -1.21
N GLU A 13 14.12 22.68 -1.67
CA GLU A 13 14.35 23.91 -0.92
C GLU A 13 13.61 23.92 0.42
N TRP A 14 12.37 23.41 0.45
CA TRP A 14 11.62 23.27 1.70
C TRP A 14 12.24 22.23 2.63
N VAL A 15 12.65 21.08 2.12
CA VAL A 15 13.30 20.03 2.93
C VAL A 15 14.62 20.54 3.51
N ASP A 16 15.43 21.21 2.69
CA ASP A 16 16.71 21.79 3.11
C ASP A 16 16.50 22.88 4.17
N PHE A 17 15.46 23.70 4.03
CA PHE A 17 15.10 24.71 5.03
C PHE A 17 14.56 24.09 6.33
N SER A 18 13.85 22.97 6.23
CA SER A 18 13.18 22.31 7.35
C SER A 18 14.00 21.16 7.97
N SER A 19 15.29 21.06 7.65
CA SER A 19 16.21 20.06 8.21
C SER A 19 17.32 20.73 9.04
N PRO A 20 17.46 20.42 10.34
CA PRO A 20 16.60 19.54 11.13
C PRO A 20 15.19 20.13 11.29
N PRO A 21 14.18 19.30 11.62
CA PRO A 21 12.86 19.82 11.96
C PRO A 21 12.96 20.76 13.17
N PRO A 22 12.07 21.75 13.29
CA PRO A 22 12.02 22.61 14.47
C PRO A 22 11.60 21.79 15.70
N ASP A 23 11.88 22.33 16.88
CA ASP A 23 11.36 21.77 18.14
C ASP A 23 9.83 21.94 18.19
N PHE A 24 9.15 20.93 18.73
CA PHE A 24 7.70 20.90 18.84
C PHE A 24 7.30 20.53 20.27
N ASP A 25 6.32 21.22 20.82
CA ASP A 25 5.86 21.02 22.20
C ASP A 25 4.62 20.12 22.26
N THR A 26 3.95 19.92 21.13
CA THR A 26 2.66 19.22 21.09
C THR A 26 2.54 18.25 19.92
N ASN A 27 1.80 17.14 20.13
CA ASN A 27 1.44 16.21 19.05
C ASN A 27 0.79 16.91 17.85
N THR A 28 0.01 17.97 18.08
CA THR A 28 -0.62 18.74 17.01
C THR A 28 0.40 19.43 16.10
N GLU A 29 1.50 19.94 16.65
CA GLU A 29 2.56 20.58 15.87
C GLU A 29 3.36 19.55 15.07
N PHE A 30 3.72 18.43 15.72
CA PHE A 30 4.31 17.29 15.03
C PHE A 30 3.43 16.81 13.87
N MET A 31 2.12 16.66 14.10
CA MET A 31 1.18 16.21 13.07
C MET A 31 1.05 17.20 11.92
N LYS A 32 1.01 18.50 12.19
CA LYS A 32 0.99 19.52 11.12
C LYS A 32 2.23 19.41 10.23
N PHE A 33 3.40 19.25 10.84
CA PHE A 33 4.64 19.09 10.10
C PHE A 33 4.71 17.74 9.36
N ALA A 34 4.23 16.66 9.98
CA ALA A 34 4.09 15.36 9.32
C ALA A 34 3.18 15.44 8.09
N VAL A 35 2.04 16.16 8.16
CA VAL A 35 1.14 16.36 7.02
C VAL A 35 1.82 17.13 5.88
N GLU A 36 2.69 18.10 6.18
CA GLU A 36 3.51 18.78 5.15
C GLU A 36 4.46 17.79 4.45
N ILE A 37 5.12 16.90 5.19
CA ILE A 37 5.92 15.81 4.61
C ILE A 37 5.04 14.89 3.78
N MET A 38 3.87 14.50 4.28
CA MET A 38 2.97 13.58 3.59
C MET A 38 2.46 14.14 2.26
N ASN A 39 2.11 15.44 2.21
CA ASN A 39 1.74 16.12 0.97
C ASN A 39 2.84 16.02 -0.09
N ARG A 40 4.10 16.22 0.32
CA ARG A 40 5.27 16.14 -0.57
C ARG A 40 5.56 14.71 -1.00
N CYS A 41 5.41 13.75 -0.08
CA CYS A 41 5.48 12.33 -0.38
C CYS A 41 4.44 11.93 -1.44
N LEU A 42 3.19 12.38 -1.31
CA LEU A 42 2.14 12.10 -2.29
C LEU A 42 2.47 12.70 -3.66
N TYR A 43 3.02 13.92 -3.71
CA TYR A 43 3.48 14.52 -4.96
C TYR A 43 4.59 13.68 -5.62
N LEU A 44 5.57 13.24 -4.84
CA LEU A 44 6.69 12.41 -5.32
C LEU A 44 6.21 11.05 -5.80
N LEU A 45 5.28 10.41 -5.09
CA LEU A 45 4.65 9.15 -5.50
C LEU A 45 3.94 9.30 -6.85
N LYS A 46 3.11 10.34 -7.01
CA LYS A 46 2.41 10.62 -8.28
C LYS A 46 3.40 10.88 -9.41
N THR A 47 4.43 11.68 -9.16
CA THR A 47 5.46 12.05 -10.16
C THR A 47 6.30 10.83 -10.56
N GLY A 48 6.77 10.05 -9.59
CA GLY A 48 7.57 8.86 -9.84
C GLY A 48 6.79 7.74 -10.52
N ALA A 49 5.55 7.47 -10.09
CA ALA A 49 4.69 6.48 -10.74
C ALA A 49 4.33 6.85 -12.19
N ALA A 50 4.23 8.15 -12.50
CA ALA A 50 3.99 8.64 -13.86
C ALA A 50 5.25 8.68 -14.73
N SER A 51 6.45 8.53 -14.14
CA SER A 51 7.71 8.55 -14.87
C SER A 51 7.94 7.22 -15.60
N ALA A 52 8.47 7.31 -16.82
CA ALA A 52 8.80 6.16 -17.67
C ALA A 52 10.30 6.13 -17.99
N PRO A 53 10.90 4.96 -18.22
CA PRO A 53 12.32 4.83 -18.57
C PRO A 53 12.69 5.55 -19.87
N ASP A 54 11.78 5.57 -20.83
CA ASP A 54 12.01 6.13 -22.17
C ASP A 54 10.70 6.58 -22.83
N ALA A 55 10.83 7.29 -23.94
CA ALA A 55 9.70 7.82 -24.70
C ALA A 55 8.82 6.72 -25.33
N GLU A 56 9.40 5.54 -25.62
CA GLU A 56 8.64 4.43 -26.18
C GLU A 56 7.68 3.85 -25.15
N THR A 57 8.18 3.57 -23.94
CA THR A 57 7.42 3.07 -22.79
C THR A 57 6.38 4.10 -22.36
N ALA A 58 6.71 5.40 -22.39
CA ALA A 58 5.76 6.46 -22.11
C ALA A 58 4.57 6.47 -23.09
N ASN A 59 4.78 6.13 -24.36
CA ASN A 59 3.74 6.11 -25.39
C ASN A 59 2.97 4.79 -25.46
N LYS A 60 3.67 3.66 -25.40
CA LYS A 60 3.10 2.32 -25.58
C LYS A 60 2.61 1.69 -24.28
N GLY A 61 3.11 2.16 -23.14
CA GLY A 61 2.91 1.54 -21.84
C GLY A 61 3.83 0.34 -21.62
N TYR A 62 3.57 -0.36 -20.52
CA TYR A 62 4.37 -1.49 -20.05
C TYR A 62 3.83 -2.83 -20.56
N ALA A 63 4.74 -3.78 -20.80
CA ALA A 63 4.35 -5.17 -20.98
C ALA A 63 3.75 -5.74 -19.69
N LYS A 64 3.01 -6.85 -19.79
CA LYS A 64 2.10 -7.32 -18.74
C LYS A 64 2.78 -7.54 -17.37
N ASN A 65 4.00 -8.07 -17.36
CA ASN A 65 4.71 -8.38 -16.13
C ASN A 65 5.19 -7.11 -15.43
N GLU A 66 5.78 -6.19 -16.20
CA GLU A 66 6.23 -4.88 -15.75
C GLU A 66 5.03 -4.04 -15.28
N ALA A 67 3.90 -4.11 -15.99
CA ALA A 67 2.66 -3.45 -15.62
C ALA A 67 2.11 -3.90 -14.26
N ILE A 68 2.43 -5.12 -13.80
CA ILE A 68 2.07 -5.56 -12.44
C ILE A 68 2.83 -4.72 -11.41
N ILE A 69 4.14 -4.52 -11.58
CA ILE A 69 4.95 -3.69 -10.66
C ILE A 69 4.48 -2.24 -10.68
N VAL A 70 4.27 -1.68 -11.88
CA VAL A 70 3.72 -0.32 -12.06
C VAL A 70 2.34 -0.19 -11.40
N GLY A 71 1.50 -1.22 -11.51
CA GLY A 71 0.21 -1.27 -10.83
C GLY A 71 0.33 -1.24 -9.31
N HIS A 72 1.37 -1.84 -8.72
CA HIS A 72 1.60 -1.78 -7.28
C HIS A 72 1.99 -0.37 -6.80
N ILE A 73 2.91 0.33 -7.49
CA ILE A 73 3.26 1.70 -7.07
C ILE A 73 2.09 2.68 -7.25
N VAL A 74 1.28 2.50 -8.30
CA VAL A 74 0.03 3.26 -8.48
C VAL A 74 -0.96 2.95 -7.37
N ARG A 75 -1.08 1.68 -6.94
CA ARG A 75 -1.92 1.29 -5.81
C ARG A 75 -1.42 1.90 -4.50
N ILE A 76 -0.13 1.86 -4.22
CA ILE A 76 0.49 2.51 -3.04
C ILE A 76 0.14 4.01 -3.03
N THR A 77 0.30 4.69 -4.17
CA THR A 77 -0.03 6.12 -4.32
C THR A 77 -1.48 6.42 -3.94
N LYS A 78 -2.44 5.62 -4.45
CA LYS A 78 -3.88 5.80 -4.17
C LYS A 78 -4.25 5.48 -2.73
N LEU A 79 -3.67 4.43 -2.15
CA LEU A 79 -3.90 4.09 -0.75
C LEU A 79 -3.31 5.15 0.18
N TYR A 80 -2.14 5.70 -0.15
CA TYR A 80 -1.49 6.76 0.60
C TYR A 80 -2.24 8.09 0.52
N GLU A 81 -2.85 8.41 -0.63
CA GLU A 81 -3.81 9.51 -0.74
C GLU A 81 -5.00 9.29 0.22
N GLY A 82 -5.52 8.07 0.30
CA GLY A 82 -6.52 7.65 1.31
C GLY A 82 -6.08 7.94 2.75
N VAL A 83 -4.87 7.49 3.10
CA VAL A 83 -4.26 7.76 4.42
C VAL A 83 -4.24 9.26 4.72
N LEU A 84 -3.70 10.07 3.79
CA LEU A 84 -3.56 11.51 3.98
C LEU A 84 -4.93 12.18 4.17
N MET A 85 -5.94 11.83 3.37
CA MET A 85 -7.29 12.37 3.54
C MET A 85 -7.87 12.08 4.92
N HIS A 86 -7.72 10.85 5.42
CA HIS A 86 -8.26 10.47 6.72
C HIS A 86 -7.46 11.03 7.89
N ILE A 87 -6.14 11.17 7.76
CA ILE A 87 -5.32 11.91 8.74
C ILE A 87 -5.74 13.38 8.80
N CYS A 88 -5.87 14.07 7.66
CA CYS A 88 -6.31 15.47 7.64
C CYS A 88 -7.76 15.65 8.12
N SER A 89 -8.57 14.59 8.10
CA SER A 89 -9.96 14.60 8.59
C SER A 89 -10.09 14.12 10.04
N HIS A 90 -8.97 13.87 10.74
CA HIS A 90 -8.96 13.37 12.12
C HIS A 90 -9.67 12.01 12.29
N GLN A 91 -9.44 11.09 11.35
CA GLN A 91 -10.08 9.76 11.28
C GLN A 91 -9.04 8.64 11.35
N GLN A 92 -8.36 8.48 12.48
CA GLN A 92 -7.22 7.55 12.61
C GLN A 92 -7.60 6.10 12.28
N GLU A 93 -8.75 5.63 12.76
CA GLU A 93 -9.29 4.30 12.55
C GLU A 93 -9.42 3.97 11.07
N LEU A 94 -9.91 4.93 10.28
CA LEU A 94 -10.04 4.78 8.84
C LEU A 94 -8.68 4.82 8.15
N ALA A 95 -7.76 5.69 8.60
CA ALA A 95 -6.40 5.74 8.08
C ALA A 95 -5.66 4.40 8.28
N HIS A 96 -5.82 3.76 9.45
CA HIS A 96 -5.17 2.49 9.78
C HIS A 96 -5.56 1.33 8.87
N ILE A 97 -6.79 1.31 8.33
CA ILE A 97 -7.21 0.31 7.32
C ILE A 97 -6.25 0.32 6.12
N PHE A 98 -5.83 1.50 5.68
CA PHE A 98 -4.95 1.64 4.52
C PHE A 98 -3.50 1.23 4.83
N PHE A 99 -3.06 1.29 6.08
CA PHE A 99 -1.67 0.96 6.45
C PHE A 99 -1.36 -0.49 6.12
N ARG A 100 -2.27 -1.39 6.49
CA ARG A 100 -2.17 -2.81 6.14
C ARG A 100 -2.09 -3.03 4.63
N LEU A 101 -2.93 -2.32 3.88
CA LEU A 101 -3.00 -2.44 2.43
C LEU A 101 -1.74 -1.91 1.74
N ILE A 102 -1.18 -0.80 2.22
CA ILE A 102 0.08 -0.22 1.72
C ILE A 102 1.23 -1.18 2.00
N PHE A 103 1.36 -1.65 3.24
CA PHE A 103 2.44 -2.54 3.63
C PHE A 103 2.44 -3.84 2.82
N GLU A 104 1.27 -4.49 2.69
CA GLU A 104 1.13 -5.70 1.88
C GLU A 104 1.45 -5.46 0.40
N THR A 105 1.07 -4.29 -0.13
CA THR A 105 1.36 -3.92 -1.53
C THR A 105 2.85 -3.64 -1.73
N ALA A 106 3.51 -2.94 -0.80
CA ALA A 106 4.94 -2.64 -0.85
C ALA A 106 5.79 -3.92 -0.84
N ILE A 107 5.53 -4.83 0.10
CA ILE A 107 6.26 -6.11 0.22
C ILE A 107 6.06 -6.97 -1.03
N ARG A 108 4.84 -7.04 -1.58
CA ARG A 108 4.59 -7.78 -2.84
C ARG A 108 5.30 -7.18 -4.03
N MET A 109 5.31 -5.85 -4.14
CA MET A 109 6.03 -5.16 -5.20
C MET A 109 7.52 -5.47 -5.14
N GLU A 110 8.12 -5.34 -3.96
CA GLU A 110 9.53 -5.65 -3.74
C GLU A 110 9.84 -7.11 -4.05
N TYR A 111 9.00 -8.05 -3.60
CA TYR A 111 9.15 -9.47 -3.90
C TYR A 111 9.14 -9.77 -5.39
N LEU A 112 8.21 -9.17 -6.14
CA LEU A 112 8.15 -9.37 -7.59
C LEU A 112 9.33 -8.71 -8.32
N ILE A 113 9.80 -7.54 -7.86
CA ILE A 113 11.02 -6.87 -8.36
C ILE A 113 12.25 -7.75 -8.17
N THR A 114 12.39 -8.41 -7.02
CA THR A 114 13.59 -9.20 -6.67
C THR A 114 13.46 -10.68 -6.99
N SER A 115 12.36 -11.13 -7.58
CA SER A 115 12.11 -12.55 -7.81
C SER A 115 13.06 -13.14 -8.87
N GLU A 116 13.87 -14.13 -8.47
CA GLU A 116 14.82 -14.80 -9.37
C GLU A 116 14.13 -15.52 -10.55
N SER A 117 12.89 -15.95 -10.35
CA SER A 117 12.07 -16.62 -11.35
C SER A 117 11.07 -15.69 -12.03
N GLU A 118 11.48 -14.46 -12.37
CA GLU A 118 10.66 -13.35 -12.88
C GLU A 118 9.35 -13.81 -13.54
N LYS A 119 9.42 -14.51 -14.69
CA LYS A 119 8.22 -14.95 -15.43
C LYS A 119 7.27 -15.87 -14.65
N LYS A 120 7.78 -16.81 -13.85
CA LYS A 120 6.95 -17.74 -13.07
C LYS A 120 6.28 -17.03 -11.90
N SER A 121 6.98 -16.09 -11.26
CA SER A 121 6.43 -15.33 -10.14
C SER A 121 5.28 -14.42 -10.57
N PHE A 122 5.38 -13.77 -11.74
CA PHE A 122 4.25 -13.02 -12.30
C PHE A 122 3.07 -13.91 -12.66
N GLN A 123 3.30 -15.09 -13.24
CA GLN A 123 2.24 -16.05 -13.55
C GLN A 123 1.56 -16.57 -12.28
N SER A 124 2.35 -16.88 -11.23
CA SER A 124 1.84 -17.26 -9.93
C SER A 124 0.98 -16.15 -9.34
N PHE A 125 1.48 -14.91 -9.32
CA PHE A 125 0.73 -13.73 -8.84
C PHE A 125 -0.62 -13.58 -9.54
N ILE A 126 -0.62 -13.66 -10.87
CA ILE A 126 -1.83 -13.58 -11.69
C ILE A 126 -2.78 -14.71 -11.28
N LEU A 127 -2.34 -15.97 -11.31
CA LEU A 127 -3.19 -17.13 -11.03
C LEU A 127 -3.78 -17.10 -9.60
N THR A 128 -2.96 -16.76 -8.61
CA THR A 128 -3.38 -16.76 -7.20
C THR A 128 -4.36 -15.64 -6.86
N SER A 129 -4.45 -14.61 -7.71
CA SER A 129 -5.40 -13.49 -7.54
C SER A 129 -6.85 -13.86 -7.87
N TYR A 130 -7.09 -15.02 -8.51
CA TYR A 130 -8.43 -15.44 -8.97
C TYR A 130 -9.13 -16.44 -8.02
N ARG A 131 -8.75 -16.47 -6.74
CA ARG A 131 -9.35 -17.40 -5.77
C ARG A 131 -10.88 -17.22 -5.66
N PRO A 132 -11.41 -16.01 -5.42
CA PRO A 132 -12.86 -15.82 -5.33
C PRO A 132 -13.55 -16.20 -6.63
N GLU A 133 -12.98 -15.87 -7.78
CA GLU A 133 -13.55 -16.19 -9.09
C GLU A 133 -13.65 -17.70 -9.33
N LYS A 134 -12.71 -18.49 -8.82
CA LYS A 134 -12.83 -19.95 -8.82
C LYS A 134 -14.06 -20.40 -8.04
N GLU A 135 -14.19 -19.93 -6.79
CA GLU A 135 -15.28 -20.31 -5.88
C GLU A 135 -16.64 -19.88 -6.48
N MET A 136 -16.71 -18.69 -7.05
CA MET A 136 -17.88 -18.17 -7.78
C MET A 136 -18.23 -19.03 -9.00
N LEU A 137 -17.25 -19.44 -9.82
CA LEU A 137 -17.53 -20.30 -10.97
C LEU A 137 -18.07 -21.66 -10.53
N GLN A 138 -17.53 -22.24 -9.46
CA GLN A 138 -18.01 -23.51 -8.91
C GLN A 138 -19.45 -23.41 -8.40
N ASP A 139 -19.77 -22.34 -7.68
CA ASP A 139 -21.14 -22.07 -7.22
C ASP A 139 -22.10 -21.88 -8.41
N LEU A 140 -21.72 -21.07 -9.40
CA LEU A 140 -22.51 -20.85 -10.61
C LEU A 140 -22.72 -22.15 -11.41
N GLU A 141 -21.70 -23.01 -11.51
CA GLU A 141 -21.83 -24.33 -12.15
C GLU A 141 -22.77 -25.26 -11.36
N SER A 142 -22.75 -25.21 -10.03
CA SER A 142 -23.67 -25.95 -9.17
C SER A 142 -25.12 -25.47 -9.37
N ASN A 143 -25.34 -24.16 -9.33
CA ASN A 143 -26.65 -23.54 -9.55
C ASN A 143 -27.20 -23.88 -10.93
N ALA A 144 -26.37 -23.84 -11.97
CA ALA A 144 -26.77 -24.18 -13.34
C ALA A 144 -27.24 -25.63 -13.54
N LYS A 145 -26.83 -26.56 -12.66
CA LYS A 145 -27.32 -27.95 -12.68
C LYS A 145 -28.73 -28.10 -12.11
N GLN A 146 -29.12 -27.20 -11.20
CA GLN A 146 -30.41 -27.26 -10.50
C GLN A 146 -31.46 -26.36 -11.17
N ARG A 147 -31.03 -25.23 -11.71
CA ARG A 147 -31.91 -24.26 -12.38
C ARG A 147 -31.16 -23.47 -13.47
N PRO A 148 -31.88 -22.87 -14.43
CA PRO A 148 -31.29 -21.86 -15.30
C PRO A 148 -30.68 -20.71 -14.48
N LEU A 149 -29.50 -20.23 -14.91
CA LEU A 149 -28.88 -19.05 -14.31
C LEU A 149 -29.72 -17.79 -14.54
N ILE A 150 -29.86 -16.97 -13.50
CA ILE A 150 -30.53 -15.66 -13.58
C ILE A 150 -29.64 -14.63 -14.31
N PRO A 151 -30.17 -13.48 -14.77
CA PRO A 151 -29.41 -12.55 -15.60
C PRO A 151 -28.11 -12.03 -14.96
N ILE A 152 -28.08 -11.77 -13.65
CA ILE A 152 -26.87 -11.32 -12.95
C ILE A 152 -25.79 -12.40 -12.93
N GLU A 153 -26.15 -13.66 -12.66
CA GLU A 153 -25.25 -14.81 -12.67
C GLU A 153 -24.63 -15.03 -14.06
N LYS A 154 -25.44 -14.90 -15.12
CA LYS A 154 -24.94 -14.96 -16.50
C LYS A 154 -23.95 -13.83 -16.81
N ARG A 155 -24.17 -12.63 -16.27
CA ARG A 155 -23.22 -11.51 -16.41
C ARG A 155 -21.93 -11.79 -15.64
N MET A 156 -22.02 -12.22 -14.38
CA MET A 156 -20.87 -12.57 -13.54
C MET A 156 -20.01 -13.64 -14.21
N ARG A 157 -20.62 -14.74 -14.65
CA ARG A 157 -19.91 -15.82 -15.37
C ARG A 157 -19.18 -15.31 -16.60
N ARG A 158 -19.83 -14.46 -17.41
CA ARG A 158 -19.22 -13.87 -18.61
C ARG A 158 -18.05 -12.95 -18.27
N SER A 159 -18.18 -12.13 -17.22
CA SER A 159 -17.09 -11.26 -16.76
C SER A 159 -15.87 -12.07 -16.34
N ILE A 160 -16.07 -13.09 -15.49
CA ILE A 160 -14.99 -13.97 -15.04
C ILE A 160 -14.29 -14.63 -16.22
N ILE A 161 -15.04 -15.29 -17.12
CA ILE A 161 -14.45 -15.94 -18.31
C ILE A 161 -13.68 -14.94 -19.18
N SER A 162 -14.18 -13.71 -19.32
CA SER A 162 -13.50 -12.66 -20.08
C SER A 162 -12.18 -12.25 -19.42
N TRP A 163 -12.13 -12.14 -18.09
CA TRP A 163 -10.90 -11.84 -17.35
C TRP A 163 -9.88 -12.96 -17.47
N LEU A 164 -10.30 -14.22 -17.29
CA LEU A 164 -9.42 -15.40 -17.46
C LEU A 164 -8.79 -15.42 -18.86
N ARG A 165 -9.60 -15.18 -19.92
CA ARG A 165 -9.09 -15.10 -21.29
C ARG A 165 -8.10 -13.96 -21.48
N ARG A 166 -8.41 -12.77 -20.98
CA ARG A 166 -7.51 -11.59 -21.06
C ARG A 166 -6.18 -11.88 -20.36
N ASP A 167 -6.24 -12.56 -19.22
CA ASP A 167 -5.07 -12.79 -18.39
C ASP A 167 -4.36 -14.11 -18.72
N GLY A 168 -4.81 -14.82 -19.77
CA GLY A 168 -4.19 -16.06 -20.24
C GLY A 168 -4.35 -17.25 -19.30
N ILE A 169 -5.30 -17.20 -18.36
CA ILE A 169 -5.57 -18.26 -17.40
C ILE A 169 -6.52 -19.28 -18.03
N ASN A 170 -6.12 -20.55 -18.07
CA ASN A 170 -7.03 -21.60 -18.50
C ASN A 170 -8.06 -21.89 -17.40
N GLN A 171 -9.35 -21.94 -17.72
CA GLN A 171 -10.39 -22.23 -16.70
C GLN A 171 -10.16 -23.59 -16.01
N LYS A 172 -9.70 -24.63 -16.72
CA LYS A 172 -9.40 -25.93 -16.12
C LYS A 172 -8.21 -25.86 -15.17
N GLU A 173 -7.22 -25.03 -15.48
CA GLU A 173 -6.08 -24.77 -14.60
C GLU A 173 -6.53 -24.08 -13.32
N LEU A 174 -7.33 -23.01 -13.42
CA LEU A 174 -7.90 -22.32 -12.27
C LEU A 174 -8.69 -23.26 -11.36
N LEU A 175 -9.59 -24.07 -11.93
CA LEU A 175 -10.42 -25.01 -11.18
C LEU A 175 -9.58 -26.10 -10.48
N LYS A 176 -8.46 -26.52 -11.09
CA LYS A 176 -7.52 -27.48 -10.49
C LYS A 176 -6.58 -26.85 -9.47
N ASN A 177 -6.37 -25.53 -9.51
CA ASN A 177 -5.46 -24.86 -8.60
C ASN A 177 -5.92 -25.02 -7.14
N LYS A 178 -5.01 -25.45 -6.26
CA LYS A 178 -5.25 -25.61 -4.82
C LYS A 178 -4.37 -24.68 -3.98
N ASN A 179 -3.42 -23.99 -4.61
CA ASN A 179 -2.44 -23.16 -3.95
C ASN A 179 -2.70 -21.70 -4.28
N TRP A 180 -2.98 -20.89 -3.27
CA TRP A 180 -3.33 -19.47 -3.41
C TRP A 180 -2.23 -18.55 -2.91
N ASN A 181 -1.08 -19.13 -2.59
CA ASN A 181 0.10 -18.41 -2.13
C ASN A 181 1.00 -18.12 -3.34
N LEU A 182 1.43 -16.86 -3.45
CA LEU A 182 2.39 -16.42 -4.46
C LEU A 182 3.67 -17.25 -4.33
N ASP A 183 4.07 -17.94 -5.40
CA ASP A 183 5.19 -18.88 -5.42
C ASP A 183 5.12 -19.95 -4.31
N SER A 184 3.91 -20.33 -3.90
CA SER A 184 3.67 -21.23 -2.75
C SER A 184 4.11 -20.69 -1.39
N LYS A 185 4.44 -19.39 -1.31
CA LYS A 185 4.86 -18.72 -0.08
C LYS A 185 3.71 -17.92 0.52
N ASN A 186 3.38 -18.20 1.78
CA ASN A 186 2.49 -17.32 2.52
C ASN A 186 3.16 -15.95 2.74
N PHE A 187 2.40 -14.94 3.15
CA PHE A 187 2.93 -13.58 3.25
C PHE A 187 4.10 -13.46 4.24
N ARG A 188 4.11 -14.22 5.35
CA ARG A 188 5.24 -14.25 6.28
C ARG A 188 6.50 -14.83 5.62
N GLU A 189 6.35 -15.89 4.84
CA GLU A 189 7.47 -16.50 4.09
C GLU A 189 8.03 -15.55 3.02
N ILE A 190 7.19 -14.71 2.42
CA ILE A 190 7.65 -13.61 1.55
C ILE A 190 8.46 -12.59 2.37
N MET A 191 7.95 -12.14 3.52
CA MET A 191 8.68 -11.17 4.36
C MET A 191 10.04 -11.72 4.86
N LYS A 192 10.12 -13.03 5.11
CA LYS A 192 11.38 -13.70 5.47
C LYS A 192 12.47 -13.55 4.41
N THR A 193 12.13 -13.41 3.12
CA THR A 193 13.15 -13.20 2.07
C THR A 193 13.87 -11.85 2.21
N PHE A 194 13.30 -10.93 2.98
CA PHE A 194 13.85 -9.60 3.25
C PHE A 194 14.37 -9.45 4.69
N ASN A 195 14.45 -10.54 5.46
CA ASN A 195 14.75 -10.52 6.90
C ASN A 195 13.76 -9.68 7.74
N LEU A 196 12.51 -9.59 7.30
CA LEU A 196 11.45 -8.81 7.96
C LEU A 196 10.46 -9.68 8.77
N ASP A 197 10.83 -10.89 9.19
CA ASP A 197 9.89 -11.81 9.86
C ASP A 197 9.25 -11.21 11.12
N SER A 198 10.02 -10.44 11.90
CA SER A 198 9.52 -9.73 13.09
C SER A 198 8.45 -8.70 12.73
N MET A 199 8.61 -8.00 11.62
CA MET A 199 7.63 -7.01 11.13
C MET A 199 6.31 -7.63 10.71
N TYR A 200 6.22 -8.96 10.55
CA TYR A 200 4.94 -9.60 10.33
C TYR A 200 3.99 -9.32 11.50
N SER A 201 4.43 -9.46 12.75
CA SER A 201 3.54 -9.23 13.88
C SER A 201 3.28 -7.73 14.07
N TYR A 202 4.35 -6.93 14.08
CA TYR A 202 4.28 -5.50 14.41
C TYR A 202 3.66 -4.64 13.30
N GLY A 203 3.93 -4.94 12.04
CA GLY A 203 3.38 -4.19 10.90
C GLY A 203 2.11 -4.82 10.35
N PHE A 204 2.20 -6.08 9.93
CA PHE A 204 1.09 -6.75 9.25
C PHE A 204 -0.01 -7.16 10.25
N GLY A 205 0.32 -7.93 11.28
CA GLY A 205 -0.60 -8.52 12.25
C GLY A 205 -1.42 -7.48 13.00
N ILE A 206 -0.77 -6.48 13.59
CA ILE A 206 -1.45 -5.39 14.30
C ILE A 206 -2.41 -4.64 13.36
N ALA A 207 -1.94 -4.24 12.17
CA ALA A 207 -2.80 -3.51 11.23
C ALA A 207 -3.98 -4.34 10.70
N SER A 208 -3.95 -5.67 10.88
CA SER A 208 -5.06 -6.56 10.54
C SER A 208 -6.27 -6.39 11.46
N HIS A 209 -6.08 -5.90 12.69
CA HIS A 209 -7.16 -5.63 13.64
C HIS A 209 -8.18 -4.65 13.04
N HIS A 210 -7.69 -3.53 12.49
CA HIS A 210 -8.53 -2.47 11.90
C HIS A 210 -9.25 -2.89 10.62
N VAL A 211 -8.71 -3.86 9.88
CA VAL A 211 -9.34 -4.35 8.64
C VAL A 211 -10.51 -5.29 8.95
N HIS A 212 -10.41 -6.08 10.03
CA HIS A 212 -11.37 -7.12 10.35
C HIS A 212 -12.35 -6.73 11.47
N GLY A 213 -12.06 -5.66 12.22
CA GLY A 213 -12.88 -5.22 13.35
C GLY A 213 -12.95 -6.30 14.43
N ASP A 214 -11.80 -6.81 14.86
CA ASP A 214 -11.79 -7.77 15.96
C ASP A 214 -11.97 -7.09 17.32
N TRP A 215 -11.97 -7.89 18.39
CA TRP A 215 -12.23 -7.37 19.73
C TRP A 215 -11.23 -6.29 20.16
N LEU A 216 -9.95 -6.38 19.77
CA LEU A 216 -8.96 -5.38 20.18
C LEU A 216 -9.24 -4.04 19.51
N ASP A 217 -9.56 -4.06 18.21
CA ASP A 217 -9.98 -2.86 17.48
C ASP A 217 -11.28 -2.27 18.06
N ILE A 218 -12.32 -3.09 18.18
CA ILE A 218 -13.63 -2.69 18.71
C ILE A 218 -13.51 -2.09 20.11
N ALA A 219 -12.80 -2.76 21.02
CA ALA A 219 -12.68 -2.32 22.39
C ALA A 219 -11.85 -1.04 22.55
N TYR A 220 -10.87 -0.81 21.67
CA TYR A 220 -9.97 0.34 21.78
C TYR A 220 -10.54 1.60 21.10
N TYR A 221 -11.16 1.47 19.93
CA TYR A 221 -11.57 2.62 19.12
C TYR A 221 -13.08 2.89 19.10
N HIS A 222 -13.90 1.85 19.28
CA HIS A 222 -15.36 1.96 19.05
C HIS A 222 -16.17 1.88 20.34
N LEU A 223 -15.51 1.66 21.47
CA LEU A 223 -16.11 1.53 22.78
C LEU A 223 -15.32 2.32 23.81
N LYS A 224 -16.01 2.84 24.82
CA LYS A 224 -15.44 3.38 26.04
C LYS A 224 -15.75 2.44 27.20
N GLN A 225 -14.74 2.07 27.97
CA GLN A 225 -14.95 1.23 29.16
C GLN A 225 -15.44 2.08 30.34
N ASP A 226 -16.61 1.73 30.86
CA ASP A 226 -17.25 2.37 32.01
C ASP A 226 -17.14 1.46 33.25
N GLY A 227 -16.15 1.71 34.09
CA GLY A 227 -15.81 0.84 35.22
C GLY A 227 -15.13 -0.45 34.77
N GLU A 228 -15.28 -1.55 35.53
CA GLU A 228 -14.53 -2.78 35.23
C GLU A 228 -15.19 -3.67 34.15
N ARG A 229 -16.51 -3.59 33.96
CA ARG A 229 -17.26 -4.61 33.20
C ARG A 229 -18.21 -4.07 32.12
N TYR A 230 -18.42 -2.76 32.06
CA TYR A 230 -19.40 -2.17 31.15
C TYR A 230 -18.72 -1.32 30.09
N TYR A 231 -19.35 -1.22 28.93
CA TYR A 231 -18.85 -0.47 27.79
C TYR A 231 -19.99 0.36 27.19
N THR A 232 -19.69 1.59 26.79
CA THR A 232 -20.59 2.43 25.99
C THR A 232 -20.01 2.67 24.59
N PRO A 233 -20.85 2.91 23.56
CA PRO A 233 -20.36 3.24 22.23
C PRO A 233 -19.56 4.54 22.22
N GLU A 234 -18.40 4.53 21.56
CA GLU A 234 -17.66 5.73 21.19
C GLU A 234 -17.95 6.03 19.71
N LEU A 235 -18.40 7.25 19.42
CA LEU A 235 -18.79 7.69 18.07
C LEU A 235 -17.80 8.69 17.48
N CYS A 236 -16.93 9.26 18.31
CA CYS A 236 -15.85 10.14 17.87
C CYS A 236 -14.66 9.31 17.41
N PHE A 237 -13.99 9.80 16.36
CA PHE A 237 -12.73 9.21 15.92
C PHE A 237 -11.58 9.62 16.84
N THR A 238 -10.55 8.79 16.88
CA THR A 238 -9.31 9.07 17.56
C THR A 238 -8.46 10.06 16.75
N GLU A 239 -7.84 10.99 17.45
CA GLU A 239 -6.92 11.96 16.86
C GLU A 239 -5.69 11.25 16.25
N PRO A 240 -5.26 11.65 15.04
CA PRO A 240 -4.06 11.09 14.42
C PRO A 240 -2.78 11.32 15.22
N ASP A 241 -1.88 10.34 15.19
CA ASP A 241 -0.60 10.37 15.91
C ASP A 241 0.60 10.29 14.94
N PRO A 242 1.72 11.02 15.19
CA PRO A 242 2.89 10.97 14.32
C PRO A 242 3.46 9.56 14.14
N ARG A 243 3.34 8.69 15.15
CA ARG A 243 3.73 7.27 15.11
C ARG A 243 2.93 6.45 14.10
N SER A 244 1.81 6.99 13.62
CA SER A 244 1.04 6.44 12.50
C SER A 244 1.47 7.05 11.16
N ALA A 245 1.64 8.38 11.11
CA ALA A 245 1.92 9.12 9.89
C ALA A 245 3.36 8.93 9.35
N CYS A 246 4.36 8.95 10.22
CA CYS A 246 5.77 8.86 9.84
C CYS A 246 6.15 7.47 9.29
N PRO A 247 5.78 6.34 9.92
CA PRO A 247 6.16 5.02 9.41
C PRO A 247 5.55 4.68 8.05
N VAL A 248 4.26 5.00 7.83
CA VAL A 248 3.61 4.74 6.53
C VAL A 248 4.22 5.61 5.43
N THR A 249 4.60 6.85 5.74
CA THR A 249 5.31 7.74 4.82
C THR A 249 6.68 7.19 4.46
N HIS A 250 7.42 6.68 5.45
CA HIS A 250 8.69 6.02 5.21
C HIS A 250 8.57 4.82 4.26
N ILE A 251 7.60 3.93 4.49
CA ILE A 251 7.34 2.76 3.63
C ILE A 251 7.08 3.19 2.18
N CYS A 252 6.28 4.25 1.99
CA CYS A 252 5.97 4.76 0.66
C CYS A 252 7.19 5.36 -0.05
N LEU A 253 8.00 6.16 0.64
CA LEU A 253 9.22 6.74 0.07
C LEU A 253 10.26 5.66 -0.27
N ASP A 254 10.43 4.67 0.61
CA ASP A 254 11.31 3.53 0.35
C ASP A 254 10.84 2.67 -0.84
N SER A 255 9.53 2.42 -0.92
CA SER A 255 8.91 1.73 -2.06
C SER A 255 9.13 2.50 -3.37
N LEU A 256 9.05 3.84 -3.34
CA LEU A 256 9.30 4.69 -4.48
C LEU A 256 10.76 4.62 -4.93
N LEU A 257 11.73 4.64 -4.01
CA LEU A 257 13.15 4.48 -4.34
C LEU A 257 13.43 3.13 -5.04
N LYS A 258 12.88 2.04 -4.51
CA LYS A 258 12.97 0.70 -5.10
C LYS A 258 12.36 0.66 -6.50
N TYR A 259 11.19 1.27 -6.66
CA TYR A 259 10.50 1.36 -7.95
C TYR A 259 11.31 2.16 -8.98
N LEU A 260 11.77 3.38 -8.64
CA LEU A 260 12.54 4.22 -9.56
C LEU A 260 13.81 3.53 -10.04
N LYS A 261 14.50 2.83 -9.13
CA LYS A 261 15.69 2.03 -9.45
C LYS A 261 15.37 0.88 -10.41
N TRP A 262 14.32 0.11 -10.13
CA TRP A 262 13.88 -0.99 -10.99
C TRP A 262 13.45 -0.49 -12.37
N ASN A 263 12.64 0.57 -12.39
CA ASN A 263 12.04 1.11 -13.61
C ASN A 263 13.02 1.93 -14.46
N LYS A 264 14.14 2.40 -13.88
CA LYS A 264 15.13 3.29 -14.52
C LYS A 264 14.51 4.57 -15.08
N SER A 265 13.45 5.07 -14.44
CA SER A 265 12.67 6.22 -14.92
C SER A 265 13.12 7.56 -14.37
N ASP A 266 14.24 7.62 -13.68
CA ASP A 266 14.87 8.85 -13.18
C ASP A 266 16.39 8.79 -13.38
N PRO A 267 16.87 8.79 -14.64
CA PRO A 267 18.29 8.59 -14.96
C PRO A 267 19.20 9.67 -14.38
N ASP A 268 18.70 10.90 -14.25
CA ASP A 268 19.44 12.04 -13.70
C ASP A 268 19.31 12.14 -12.17
N GLY A 269 18.53 11.27 -11.53
CA GLY A 269 18.34 11.23 -10.09
C GLY A 269 17.62 12.45 -9.51
N LEU A 270 16.82 13.17 -10.31
CA LEU A 270 16.13 14.39 -9.89
C LEU A 270 15.01 14.10 -8.90
N ILE A 271 14.29 12.99 -9.07
CA ILE A 271 13.24 12.57 -8.14
C ILE A 271 13.89 11.84 -6.97
N THR A 272 14.81 10.90 -7.25
CA THR A 272 15.50 10.09 -6.26
C THR A 272 16.19 10.93 -5.19
N SER A 273 16.90 12.00 -5.58
CA SER A 273 17.56 12.91 -4.62
C SER A 273 16.58 13.55 -3.64
N VAL A 274 15.46 14.09 -4.13
CA VAL A 274 14.40 14.69 -3.31
C VAL A 274 13.72 13.66 -2.40
N VAL A 275 13.47 12.45 -2.91
CA VAL A 275 12.88 11.35 -2.13
C VAL A 275 13.80 10.95 -0.96
N VAL A 276 15.11 10.86 -1.19
CA VAL A 276 16.09 10.54 -0.13
C VAL A 276 16.06 11.61 0.96
N LYS A 277 16.18 12.89 0.60
CA LYS A 277 16.17 13.99 1.57
C LYS A 277 14.87 14.03 2.38
N LEU A 278 13.70 13.89 1.72
CA LEU A 278 12.41 13.90 2.40
C LEU A 278 12.26 12.69 3.34
N ARG A 279 12.77 11.51 2.94
CA ARG A 279 12.77 10.31 3.77
C ARG A 279 13.65 10.47 5.01
N GLU A 280 14.81 11.10 4.88
CA GLU A 280 15.69 11.43 6.00
C GLU A 280 15.02 12.42 6.97
N LEU A 281 14.43 13.51 6.45
CA LEU A 281 13.67 14.44 7.28
C LEU A 281 12.52 13.75 8.04
N ASN A 282 11.77 12.86 7.37
CA ASN A 282 10.71 12.07 8.01
C ASN A 282 11.24 11.18 9.14
N LEU A 283 12.42 10.56 8.98
CA LEU A 283 13.04 9.76 10.05
C LEU A 283 13.48 10.62 11.24
N VAL A 284 14.01 11.81 10.98
CA VAL A 284 14.40 12.74 12.05
C VAL A 284 13.17 13.23 12.80
N LEU A 285 12.07 13.53 12.10
CA LEU A 285 10.80 13.89 12.74
C LEU A 285 10.25 12.76 13.63
N ASP A 286 10.26 11.53 13.11
CA ASP A 286 9.82 10.33 13.84
C ASP A 286 10.63 10.14 15.13
N ALA A 287 11.96 10.22 15.04
CA ALA A 287 12.84 10.11 16.21
C ALA A 287 12.68 11.27 17.20
N ALA A 288 12.46 12.49 16.71
CA ALA A 288 12.21 13.65 17.55
C ALA A 288 10.89 13.49 18.33
N HIS A 289 9.83 12.98 17.68
CA HIS A 289 8.55 12.71 18.34
C HIS A 289 8.70 11.64 19.41
N GLU A 290 9.34 10.50 19.10
CA GLU A 290 9.57 9.42 20.08
C GLU A 290 10.33 9.92 21.32
N SER A 291 11.31 10.81 21.13
CA SER A 291 12.07 11.39 22.25
C SER A 291 11.21 12.21 23.21
N THR A 292 10.05 12.74 22.76
CA THR A 292 9.10 13.46 23.63
C THR A 292 8.17 12.55 24.42
N LEU A 293 8.14 11.24 24.12
CA LEU A 293 7.30 10.26 24.81
C LEU A 293 7.99 9.57 25.99
N ASP A 294 9.33 9.64 26.02
CA ASP A 294 10.18 9.07 27.08
C ASP A 294 10.40 10.03 28.27
N GLU A 295 9.89 11.27 28.20
CA GLU A 295 9.87 12.28 29.28
C GLU A 295 8.53 12.32 30.02
#